data_AF-A0A6L5WZP8-F1
#
_entry.id   AF-A0A6L5WZP8-F1
#
_cell.length_a   1.000
_cell.length_b   1.000
_cell.length_c   1.000
_cell.angle_alpha   90.00
_cell.angle_beta   90.00
_cell.angle_gamma   90.00
#
_symmetry.space_group_name_H-M   'P 1'
#
loop_
_entity.id
_entity.type
_entity.pdbx_description
1 polymer ?
#
loop_
_entity_poly.entity_id
_entity_poly.type
_entity_poly.pdbx_seq_one_letter_code
_entity_poly.pdbx_strand_id
1 'polypeptide(L)'
;MGRISQIDPETAPAEVKAAIWKHIAEGRKITNEKRTLLHNVNAFNAVEVASYALDDDLQKLIGKLDGDLFEYAVSVSNDCLVCTTYFSKLLREEHGIDPKHFHLTHRQEMLMNFGKKVGQAPKEITDEEFFALKEEFLKNGGKDGEPVDEEKAEEIMVVLTAMGVMMVANNYVNDILKVDL
;
A
#
# COMPACT_ATOMS: atom_id res chain seq x y z
N MET A 1 -13.37 17.42 -8.73
CA MET A 1 -13.98 16.77 -9.90
C MET A 1 -12.87 16.15 -10.70
N GLY A 2 -12.90 14.83 -10.81
CA GLY A 2 -11.90 14.06 -11.52
C GLY A 2 -11.83 14.39 -13.00
N ARG A 3 -10.67 14.11 -13.59
CA ARG A 3 -10.44 14.31 -15.04
C ARG A 3 -11.15 13.26 -15.87
N ILE A 4 -11.46 12.10 -15.28
CA ILE A 4 -12.11 10.96 -15.91
C ILE A 4 -13.39 10.64 -15.12
N SER A 5 -14.47 10.29 -15.83
CA SER A 5 -15.71 9.85 -15.20
C SER A 5 -15.54 8.50 -14.50
N GLN A 6 -16.36 8.21 -13.51
CA GLN A 6 -16.36 6.90 -12.86
C GLN A 6 -17.27 5.94 -13.63
N ILE A 7 -16.81 4.70 -13.87
CA ILE A 7 -17.66 3.63 -14.36
C ILE A 7 -18.81 3.40 -13.38
N ASP A 8 -20.03 3.29 -13.89
CA ASP A 8 -21.17 2.80 -13.14
C ASP A 8 -21.22 1.26 -13.21
N PRO A 9 -21.05 0.56 -12.07
CA PRO A 9 -21.09 -0.89 -12.02
C PRO A 9 -22.37 -1.51 -12.60
N GLU A 10 -23.51 -0.82 -12.52
CA GLU A 10 -24.80 -1.37 -12.98
C GLU A 10 -24.92 -1.38 -14.51
N THR A 11 -24.31 -0.40 -15.17
CA THR A 11 -24.42 -0.21 -16.63
C THR A 11 -23.15 -0.60 -17.39
N ALA A 12 -22.08 -0.98 -16.69
CA ALA A 12 -20.81 -1.37 -17.27
C ALA A 12 -20.91 -2.59 -18.23
N PRO A 13 -20.00 -2.71 -19.22
CA PRO A 13 -19.87 -3.90 -20.06
C PRO A 13 -19.62 -5.18 -19.25
N ALA A 14 -19.97 -6.33 -19.82
CA ALA A 14 -19.90 -7.63 -19.13
C ALA A 14 -18.49 -7.95 -18.58
N GLU A 15 -17.44 -7.64 -19.33
CA GLU A 15 -16.05 -7.85 -18.92
C GLU A 15 -15.70 -7.01 -17.66
N VAL A 16 -16.10 -5.75 -17.65
CA VAL A 16 -15.86 -4.83 -16.53
C VAL A 16 -16.66 -5.27 -15.30
N LYS A 17 -17.92 -5.70 -15.47
CA LYS A 17 -18.74 -6.26 -14.39
C LYS A 17 -18.11 -7.51 -13.78
N ALA A 18 -17.54 -8.39 -14.61
CA ALA A 18 -16.86 -9.58 -14.11
C ALA A 18 -15.65 -9.22 -13.24
N ALA A 19 -14.84 -8.23 -13.65
CA ALA A 19 -13.73 -7.72 -12.85
C ALA A 19 -14.22 -7.11 -11.52
N ILE A 20 -15.27 -6.29 -11.55
CA ILE A 20 -15.89 -5.69 -10.36
C ILE A 20 -16.37 -6.77 -9.38
N TRP A 21 -17.12 -7.76 -9.86
CA TRP A 21 -17.71 -8.79 -9.00
C TRP A 21 -16.66 -9.70 -8.40
N LYS A 22 -15.60 -10.03 -9.16
CA LYS A 22 -14.45 -10.76 -8.62
C LYS A 22 -13.83 -9.98 -7.44
N HIS A 23 -13.58 -8.69 -7.63
CA HIS A 23 -13.00 -7.82 -6.60
C HIS A 23 -13.86 -7.72 -5.34
N ILE A 24 -15.18 -7.59 -5.51
CA ILE A 24 -16.13 -7.57 -4.39
C ILE A 24 -16.20 -8.92 -3.68
N ALA A 25 -16.14 -10.03 -4.41
CA ALA A 25 -16.16 -11.38 -3.83
C ALA A 25 -14.92 -11.66 -2.96
N GLU A 26 -13.81 -10.98 -3.21
CA GLU A 26 -12.60 -10.97 -2.38
C GLU A 26 -12.74 -10.05 -1.14
N GLY A 27 -13.92 -9.47 -0.89
CA GLY A 27 -14.21 -8.59 0.25
C GLY A 27 -13.75 -7.15 0.06
N ARG A 28 -13.27 -6.78 -1.14
CA ARG A 28 -12.66 -5.47 -1.40
C ARG A 28 -13.69 -4.47 -1.91
N LYS A 29 -13.58 -3.22 -1.43
CA LYS A 29 -14.47 -2.12 -1.85
C LYS A 29 -14.12 -1.63 -3.26
N ILE A 30 -15.14 -1.18 -3.99
CA ILE A 30 -14.99 -0.48 -5.28
C ILE A 30 -15.02 1.04 -5.00
N THR A 31 -13.83 1.63 -4.91
CA THR A 31 -13.61 3.07 -4.67
C THR A 31 -13.76 3.88 -5.95
N ASN A 32 -13.78 5.21 -5.84
CA ASN A 32 -13.80 6.13 -6.97
C ASN A 32 -12.61 5.90 -7.92
N GLU A 33 -11.43 5.63 -7.36
CA GLU A 33 -10.22 5.26 -8.11
C GLU A 33 -10.47 4.01 -8.96
N LYS A 34 -10.92 2.91 -8.34
CA LYS A 34 -11.15 1.65 -9.04
C LYS A 34 -12.17 1.81 -10.15
N ARG A 35 -13.26 2.54 -9.90
CA ARG A 35 -14.26 2.89 -10.93
C ARG A 35 -13.68 3.71 -12.07
N THR A 36 -12.64 4.50 -11.80
CA THR A 36 -11.93 5.27 -12.82
C THR A 36 -10.96 4.39 -13.61
N LEU A 37 -10.20 3.50 -12.94
CA LEU A 37 -9.30 2.55 -13.60
C LEU A 37 -10.05 1.55 -14.49
N LEU A 38 -11.27 1.17 -14.12
CA LEU A 38 -12.11 0.21 -14.84
C LEU A 38 -12.58 0.68 -16.23
N HIS A 39 -12.25 1.90 -16.67
CA HIS A 39 -12.24 2.24 -18.10
C HIS A 39 -11.31 1.33 -18.90
N ASN A 40 -10.32 0.70 -18.27
CA ASN A 40 -9.50 -0.36 -18.84
C ASN A 40 -9.20 -1.46 -17.79
N VAL A 41 -9.69 -2.68 -18.03
CA VAL A 41 -9.52 -3.81 -17.09
C VAL A 41 -8.06 -4.16 -16.85
N ASN A 42 -7.18 -4.01 -17.84
CA ASN A 42 -5.74 -4.26 -17.64
C ASN A 42 -5.10 -3.21 -16.74
N ALA A 43 -5.49 -1.94 -16.86
CA ALA A 43 -5.02 -0.89 -15.95
C ALA A 43 -5.48 -1.15 -14.51
N PHE A 44 -6.75 -1.52 -14.32
CA PHE A 44 -7.27 -1.96 -13.03
C PHE A 44 -6.48 -3.15 -12.47
N ASN A 45 -6.27 -4.20 -13.26
CA ASN A 45 -5.52 -5.36 -12.80
C ASN A 45 -4.07 -5.04 -12.45
N ALA A 46 -3.41 -4.20 -13.25
CA ALA A 46 -2.00 -3.86 -13.07
C ALA A 46 -1.76 -2.98 -11.84
N VAL A 47 -2.63 -2.01 -11.56
CA VAL A 47 -2.42 -1.03 -10.49
C VAL A 47 -3.07 -1.48 -9.18
N GLU A 48 -4.25 -2.10 -9.24
CA GLU A 48 -5.03 -2.48 -8.05
C GLU A 48 -4.87 -3.94 -7.70
N VAL A 49 -5.21 -4.86 -8.61
CA VAL A 49 -5.24 -6.29 -8.25
C VAL A 49 -3.84 -6.80 -7.88
N ALA A 50 -2.81 -6.31 -8.57
CA ALA A 50 -1.42 -6.65 -8.24
C ALA A 50 -0.96 -6.07 -6.90
N SER A 51 -1.36 -4.84 -6.54
CA SER A 51 -0.99 -4.25 -5.24
C SER A 51 -1.65 -4.98 -4.09
N TYR A 52 -2.91 -5.42 -4.23
CA TYR A 52 -3.56 -6.21 -3.20
C TYR A 52 -2.90 -7.56 -2.93
N ALA A 53 -2.39 -8.24 -3.96
CA ALA A 53 -1.66 -9.49 -3.75
C ALA A 53 -0.37 -9.27 -2.93
N LEU A 54 0.34 -8.17 -3.21
CA LEU A 54 1.54 -7.79 -2.48
C LEU A 54 1.22 -7.35 -1.04
N ASP A 55 0.13 -6.60 -0.83
CA ASP A 55 -0.34 -6.22 0.50
C ASP A 55 -0.72 -7.45 1.34
N ASP A 56 -1.48 -8.39 0.76
CA ASP A 56 -1.83 -9.65 1.42
C ASP A 56 -0.57 -10.43 1.87
N ASP A 57 0.48 -10.45 1.05
CA ASP A 57 1.75 -11.09 1.39
C ASP A 57 2.56 -10.28 2.42
N LEU A 58 2.61 -8.96 2.28
CA LEU A 58 3.26 -8.07 3.25
C LEU A 58 2.65 -8.25 4.65
N GLN A 59 1.33 -8.22 4.77
CA GLN A 59 0.63 -8.39 6.04
C GLN A 59 0.82 -9.79 6.65
N LYS A 60 0.98 -10.84 5.84
CA LYS A 60 1.36 -12.17 6.34
C LYS A 60 2.77 -12.18 6.90
N LEU A 61 3.69 -11.46 6.27
CA LEU A 61 5.10 -11.44 6.62
C LEU A 61 5.41 -10.57 7.85
N ILE A 62 4.86 -9.35 7.92
CA ILE A 62 5.23 -8.36 8.95
C ILE A 62 4.08 -7.96 9.86
N GLY A 63 2.85 -8.41 9.56
CA GLY A 63 1.66 -8.05 10.31
C GLY A 63 0.95 -6.82 9.74
N LYS A 64 -0.36 -6.73 10.02
CA LYS A 64 -1.25 -5.74 9.39
C LYS A 64 -0.86 -4.29 9.74
N LEU A 65 -0.64 -4.01 11.03
CA LEU A 65 -0.31 -2.66 11.48
C LEU A 65 0.99 -2.13 10.87
N ASP A 66 2.04 -2.96 10.82
CA ASP A 66 3.34 -2.58 10.27
C ASP A 66 3.26 -2.33 8.75
N GLY A 67 2.48 -3.15 8.02
CA GLY A 67 2.16 -2.91 6.62
C GLY A 67 1.41 -1.59 6.39
N ASP A 68 0.30 -1.37 7.12
CA ASP A 68 -0.51 -0.15 6.99
C ASP A 68 0.28 1.12 7.33
N LEU A 69 1.18 1.08 8.32
CA LEU A 69 2.06 2.20 8.68
C LEU A 69 3.08 2.50 7.57
N PHE A 70 3.64 1.45 6.95
CA PHE A 70 4.55 1.59 5.82
C PHE A 70 3.84 2.23 4.62
N GLU A 71 2.66 1.73 4.23
CA GLU A 71 1.89 2.25 3.09
C GLU A 71 1.38 3.68 3.34
N TYR A 72 0.96 3.98 4.58
CA TYR A 72 0.66 5.33 5.02
C TYR A 72 1.87 6.27 4.82
N ALA A 73 3.06 5.84 5.23
CA ALA A 73 4.27 6.65 5.11
C ALA A 73 4.67 6.91 3.65
N VAL A 74 4.53 5.91 2.76
CA VAL A 74 4.71 6.09 1.31
C VAL A 74 3.70 7.10 0.77
N SER A 75 2.42 6.96 1.13
CA SER A 75 1.33 7.83 0.65
C SER A 75 1.51 9.30 1.06
N VAL A 76 1.87 9.53 2.32
CA VAL A 76 2.09 10.88 2.85
C VAL A 76 3.32 11.53 2.24
N SER A 77 4.43 10.79 2.11
CA SER A 77 5.67 11.34 1.54
C SER A 77 5.58 11.62 0.04
N ASN A 78 4.75 10.87 -0.67
CA ASN A 78 4.49 11.09 -2.09
C ASN A 78 3.39 12.15 -2.33
N ASP A 79 2.85 12.77 -1.28
CA ASP A 79 1.82 13.83 -1.32
C ASP A 79 0.48 13.42 -1.98
N CYS A 80 0.12 12.13 -1.90
CA CYS A 80 -1.15 11.66 -2.46
C CYS A 80 -2.30 11.84 -1.46
N LEU A 81 -3.19 12.80 -1.74
CA LEU A 81 -4.32 13.13 -0.86
C LEU A 81 -5.32 11.97 -0.70
N VAL A 82 -5.63 11.25 -1.78
CA VAL A 82 -6.57 10.12 -1.78
C VAL A 82 -6.06 9.00 -0.89
N CYS A 83 -4.84 8.55 -1.13
CA CYS A 83 -4.22 7.46 -0.37
C CYS A 83 -3.96 7.86 1.08
N THR A 84 -3.47 9.08 1.32
CA THR A 84 -3.29 9.60 2.69
C THR A 84 -4.61 9.62 3.46
N THR A 85 -5.71 10.03 2.82
CA THR A 85 -7.03 10.05 3.46
C THR A 85 -7.51 8.64 3.78
N TYR A 86 -7.33 7.70 2.85
CA TYR A 86 -7.66 6.29 3.03
C TYR A 86 -6.91 5.67 4.22
N PHE A 87 -5.58 5.71 4.23
CA PHE A 87 -4.77 5.12 5.29
C PHE A 87 -4.95 5.84 6.63
N SER A 88 -5.14 7.16 6.62
CA SER A 88 -5.46 7.90 7.84
C SER A 88 -6.75 7.41 8.50
N LYS A 89 -7.77 7.10 7.68
CA LYS A 89 -9.03 6.54 8.17
C LYS A 89 -8.85 5.12 8.67
N LEU A 90 -8.12 4.30 7.91
CA LEU A 90 -7.82 2.91 8.26
C LEU A 90 -7.07 2.82 9.61
N LEU A 91 -6.01 3.60 9.80
CA LEU A 91 -5.25 3.66 11.07
C LEU A 91 -6.15 4.01 12.27
N ARG A 92 -7.09 4.94 12.10
CA ARG A 92 -8.04 5.30 13.17
C ARG A 92 -9.07 4.21 13.44
N GLU A 93 -9.67 3.65 12.39
CA GLU A 93 -10.81 2.75 12.50
C GLU A 93 -10.41 1.31 12.86
N GLU A 94 -9.29 0.83 12.33
CA GLU A 94 -8.86 -0.57 12.50
C GLU A 94 -7.82 -0.73 13.61
N HIS A 95 -6.97 0.29 13.82
CA HIS A 95 -5.87 0.22 14.80
C HIS A 95 -6.05 1.15 16.00
N GLY A 96 -7.04 2.04 15.97
CA GLY A 96 -7.23 3.04 17.03
C GLY A 96 -6.09 4.05 17.13
N ILE A 97 -5.32 4.24 16.06
CA ILE A 97 -4.15 5.12 16.02
C ILE A 97 -4.55 6.47 15.40
N ASP A 98 -4.19 7.58 16.06
CA ASP A 98 -4.29 8.91 15.48
C ASP A 98 -3.03 9.23 14.66
N PRO A 99 -3.13 9.40 13.32
CA PRO A 99 -1.98 9.72 12.48
C PRO A 99 -1.31 11.07 12.80
N LYS A 100 -1.93 11.92 13.62
CA LYS A 100 -1.32 13.17 14.13
C LYS A 100 -0.44 12.94 15.37
N HIS A 101 -0.63 11.84 16.08
CA HIS A 101 0.00 11.54 17.36
C HIS A 101 0.38 10.05 17.42
N PHE A 102 1.51 9.72 16.79
CA PHE A 102 2.03 8.35 16.84
C PHE A 102 2.78 8.05 18.13
N HIS A 103 2.62 6.81 18.60
CA HIS A 103 3.51 6.16 19.57
C HIS A 103 4.04 4.88 18.91
N LEU A 104 5.17 5.00 18.22
CA LEU A 104 5.73 3.93 17.40
C LEU A 104 6.74 3.08 18.18
N THR A 105 6.84 1.81 17.82
CA THR A 105 8.00 0.99 18.18
C THR A 105 9.20 1.36 17.31
N HIS A 106 10.40 0.93 17.71
CA HIS A 106 11.62 1.15 16.91
C HIS A 106 11.48 0.62 15.47
N ARG A 107 10.96 -0.61 15.31
CA ARG A 107 10.69 -1.19 13.99
C ARG A 107 9.73 -0.35 13.16
N GLN A 108 8.65 0.14 13.76
CA GLN A 108 7.65 0.95 13.07
C GLN A 108 8.23 2.30 12.60
N GLU A 109 9.11 2.90 13.40
CA GLU A 109 9.86 4.09 12.98
C GLU A 109 10.76 3.79 11.77
N MET A 110 11.48 2.66 11.79
CA MET A 110 12.33 2.24 10.66
C MET A 110 11.50 2.00 9.39
N LEU A 111 10.38 1.28 9.50
CA LEU A 111 9.46 1.02 8.40
C LEU A 111 8.89 2.32 7.81
N MET A 112 8.41 3.23 8.65
CA MET A 112 7.89 4.50 8.19
C MET A 112 8.97 5.38 7.56
N ASN A 113 10.20 5.36 8.07
CA ASN A 113 11.31 6.10 7.47
C ASN A 113 11.71 5.52 6.11
N PHE A 114 11.76 4.19 5.99
CA PHE A 114 11.98 3.52 4.72
C PHE A 114 10.86 3.85 3.72
N GLY A 115 9.59 3.73 4.13
CA GLY A 115 8.42 4.08 3.31
C GLY A 115 8.44 5.54 2.82
N LYS A 116 8.81 6.49 3.69
CA LYS A 116 8.99 7.90 3.28
C LYS A 116 10.02 8.07 2.17
N LYS A 117 11.16 7.37 2.27
CA LYS A 117 12.19 7.43 1.23
C LYS A 117 11.72 6.78 -0.06
N VAL A 118 11.00 5.66 0.00
CA VAL A 118 10.41 5.05 -1.18
C VAL A 118 9.46 6.03 -1.89
N GLY A 119 8.62 6.75 -1.15
CA GLY A 119 7.64 7.68 -1.72
C GLY A 119 8.23 8.95 -2.35
N GLN A 120 9.41 9.41 -1.92
CA GLN A 120 9.95 10.72 -2.33
C GLN A 120 11.38 10.69 -2.89
N ALA A 121 12.26 9.86 -2.33
CA ALA A 121 13.70 9.87 -2.61
C ALA A 121 14.31 8.46 -2.61
N PRO A 122 13.82 7.52 -3.45
CA PRO A 122 14.24 6.11 -3.39
C PRO A 122 15.74 5.92 -3.70
N LYS A 123 16.36 6.85 -4.43
CA LYS A 123 17.80 6.84 -4.72
C LYS A 123 18.68 7.25 -3.54
N GLU A 124 18.08 7.77 -2.47
CA GLU A 124 18.78 8.22 -1.25
C GLU A 124 18.67 7.20 -0.11
N ILE A 125 18.07 6.02 -0.36
CA ILE A 125 18.11 4.89 0.57
C ILE A 125 19.55 4.37 0.59
N THR A 126 20.19 4.41 1.76
CA THR A 126 21.57 3.93 1.89
C THR A 126 21.60 2.43 2.17
N ASP A 127 22.74 1.78 1.89
CA ASP A 127 22.99 0.39 2.27
C ASP A 127 22.81 0.20 3.78
N GLU A 128 23.28 1.15 4.59
CA GLU A 128 23.14 1.11 6.06
C GLU A 128 21.66 1.06 6.48
N GLU A 129 20.81 1.92 5.93
CA GLU A 129 19.37 1.92 6.26
C GLU A 129 18.68 0.65 5.80
N PHE A 130 19.00 0.18 4.59
CA PHE A 130 18.42 -1.04 4.03
C PHE A 130 18.81 -2.27 4.86
N PHE A 131 20.10 -2.44 5.15
CA PHE A 131 20.59 -3.58 5.93
C PHE A 131 20.19 -3.49 7.40
N ALA A 132 20.07 -2.29 7.98
CA ALA A 132 19.55 -2.13 9.33
C ALA A 132 18.09 -2.62 9.44
N LEU A 133 17.22 -2.28 8.48
CA LEU A 133 15.84 -2.76 8.47
C LEU A 133 15.76 -4.28 8.26
N LYS A 134 16.59 -4.84 7.35
CA LYS A 134 16.69 -6.30 7.18
C LYS A 134 17.13 -6.97 8.50
N GLU A 135 18.15 -6.41 9.16
CA GLU A 135 18.69 -6.94 10.41
C GLU A 135 17.68 -6.85 11.57
N GLU A 136 16.84 -5.82 11.59
CA GLU A 136 15.73 -5.71 12.54
C GLU A 136 14.76 -6.89 12.44
N PHE A 137 14.39 -7.32 11.22
CA PHE A 137 13.57 -8.52 11.03
C PHE A 137 14.29 -9.81 11.43
N LEU A 138 15.58 -9.93 11.11
CA LEU A 138 16.39 -11.10 11.50
C LEU A 138 16.47 -11.25 13.03
N LYS A 139 16.64 -10.15 13.76
CA LYS A 139 16.80 -10.15 15.22
C LYS A 139 15.49 -10.33 15.96
N ASN A 140 14.45 -9.64 15.49
CA ASN A 140 13.20 -9.48 16.24
C ASN A 140 12.01 -10.18 15.59
N GLY A 141 12.22 -10.97 14.53
CA GLY A 141 11.20 -11.76 13.85
C GLY A 141 10.26 -10.93 12.95
N GLY A 142 9.36 -11.59 12.25
CA GLY A 142 8.35 -11.00 11.37
C GLY A 142 7.08 -10.65 12.13
N LYS A 143 5.95 -10.99 11.52
CA LYS A 143 4.62 -10.93 12.14
C LYS A 143 4.60 -11.68 13.46
N ASP A 144 4.04 -11.06 14.49
CA ASP A 144 3.86 -11.64 15.83
C ASP A 144 5.17 -12.17 16.48
N GLY A 145 6.33 -11.70 16.01
CA GLY A 145 7.65 -12.16 16.47
C GLY A 145 8.08 -13.52 15.91
N GLU A 146 7.41 -14.02 14.87
CA GLU A 146 7.78 -15.28 14.20
C GLU A 146 9.23 -15.22 13.72
N PRO A 147 10.05 -16.26 13.94
CA PRO A 147 11.45 -16.27 13.54
C PRO A 147 11.62 -16.02 12.04
N VAL A 148 12.59 -15.19 11.69
CA VAL A 148 12.94 -14.84 10.31
C VAL A 148 14.39 -15.24 10.09
N ASP A 149 14.62 -16.07 9.08
CA ASP A 149 15.96 -16.40 8.59
C ASP A 149 16.37 -15.45 7.43
N GLU A 150 17.57 -15.65 6.89
CA GLU A 150 18.12 -14.79 5.84
C GLU A 150 17.24 -14.75 4.58
N GLU A 151 16.72 -15.90 4.14
CA GLU A 151 15.86 -16.00 2.97
C GLU A 151 14.54 -15.26 3.19
N LYS A 152 13.94 -15.44 4.38
CA LYS A 152 12.70 -14.75 4.75
C LYS A 152 12.89 -13.25 4.91
N ALA A 153 14.03 -12.81 5.43
CA ALA A 153 14.37 -11.39 5.52
C ALA A 153 14.52 -10.77 4.12
N GLU A 154 15.13 -11.48 3.17
CA GLU A 154 15.22 -11.04 1.77
C GLU A 154 13.86 -10.95 1.11
N GLU A 155 12.99 -11.95 1.34
CA GLU A 155 11.60 -11.92 0.88
C GLU A 155 10.86 -10.67 1.41
N ILE A 156 10.96 -10.39 2.72
CA ILE A 156 10.37 -9.21 3.35
C ILE A 156 10.85 -7.92 2.66
N MET A 157 12.16 -7.78 2.45
CA MET A 157 12.72 -6.57 1.82
C MET A 157 12.27 -6.41 0.36
N VAL A 158 12.14 -7.52 -0.39
CA VAL A 158 11.62 -7.51 -1.76
C VAL A 158 10.14 -7.10 -1.77
N VAL A 159 9.31 -7.69 -0.91
CA VAL A 159 7.87 -7.40 -0.84
C VAL A 159 7.62 -5.96 -0.38
N LEU A 160 8.34 -5.48 0.64
CA LEU A 160 8.30 -4.07 1.08
C LEU A 160 8.61 -3.12 -0.07
N THR A 161 9.71 -3.37 -0.79
CA THR A 161 10.13 -2.52 -1.90
C THR A 161 9.12 -2.54 -3.04
N ALA A 162 8.65 -3.72 -3.45
CA ALA A 162 7.66 -3.88 -4.50
C ALA A 162 6.33 -3.21 -4.14
N MET A 163 5.84 -3.42 -2.91
CA MET A 163 4.61 -2.81 -2.44
C MET A 163 4.72 -1.29 -2.41
N GLY A 164 5.83 -0.75 -1.89
CA GLY A 164 6.06 0.69 -1.86
C GLY A 164 6.12 1.32 -3.26
N VAL A 165 6.72 0.65 -4.24
CA VAL A 165 6.71 1.11 -5.65
C VAL A 165 5.31 1.06 -6.25
N MET A 166 4.54 0.00 -5.96
CA MET A 166 3.14 -0.11 -6.41
C MET A 166 2.27 0.99 -5.80
N MET A 167 2.51 1.34 -4.54
CA MET A 167 1.87 2.49 -3.88
C MET A 167 2.18 3.81 -4.59
N VAL A 168 3.43 4.06 -4.97
CA VAL A 168 3.79 5.26 -5.75
C VAL A 168 3.11 5.27 -7.13
N ALA A 169 3.02 4.11 -7.80
CA ALA A 169 2.31 4.00 -9.07
C ALA A 169 0.81 4.34 -8.91
N ASN A 170 0.16 3.79 -7.88
CA ASN A 170 -1.22 4.08 -7.53
C ASN A 170 -1.43 5.57 -7.21
N ASN A 171 -0.58 6.15 -6.37
CA ASN A 171 -0.59 7.57 -6.03
C ASN A 171 -0.54 8.46 -7.26
N TYR A 172 0.38 8.18 -8.20
CA TYR A 172 0.48 8.94 -9.44
C TYR A 172 -0.75 8.77 -10.33
N VAL A 173 -1.37 7.60 -10.39
CA VAL A 173 -2.66 7.44 -11.08
C VAL A 173 -3.70 8.37 -10.45
N ASN A 174 -3.84 8.35 -9.12
CA ASN A 174 -4.80 9.19 -8.41
C ASN A 174 -4.57 10.69 -8.68
N ASP A 175 -3.32 11.16 -8.63
CA ASP A 175 -2.97 12.57 -8.83
C ASP A 175 -3.11 13.01 -10.29
N ILE A 176 -2.62 12.19 -11.23
CA ILE A 176 -2.69 12.48 -12.67
C ILE A 176 -4.14 12.43 -13.15
N LEU A 177 -4.99 11.55 -12.62
CA LEU A 177 -6.41 11.52 -12.98
C LEU A 177 -7.28 12.45 -12.12
N LYS A 178 -6.71 13.05 -11.07
CA LYS A 178 -7.40 13.87 -10.07
C LYS A 178 -8.61 13.15 -9.48
N VAL A 179 -8.46 11.88 -9.13
CA VAL A 179 -9.57 11.06 -8.61
C VAL A 179 -10.27 11.77 -7.46
N ASP A 180 -11.60 11.76 -7.46
CA ASP A 180 -12.40 12.37 -6.40
C ASP A 180 -12.38 11.49 -5.14
N LEU A 181 -12.28 12.13 -3.97
CA LEU A 181 -12.33 11.50 -2.63
C LEU A 181 -13.67 10.80 -2.35
#